data_AF-A0A935HCN1-F1
#
_entry.id   AF-A0A935HCN1-F1
#
_cell.length_a   1.000
_cell.length_b   1.000
_cell.length_c   1.000
_cell.angle_alpha   90.00
_cell.angle_beta   90.00
_cell.angle_gamma   90.00
#
_symmetry.space_group_name_H-M   'P 1'
#
loop_
_entity.id
_entity.type
_entity.pdbx_description
1 polymer ?
#
loop_
_entity_poly.entity_id
_entity_poly.type
_entity_poly.pdbx_seq_one_letter_code
_entity_poly.pdbx_strand_id
1 'polypeptide(L)'
;MKKIQILFWSLLALIWISCGKERTLEPLEKNSTPPGKVSNVQWTAGPGYATITYALPSNPDLLYVKAVYNLASGREMEVKASYYGRTLKVEGFGDTDEHEVKLFAVNRSEVASEAVSIKVKPLENPIWNVFRSLSLAPDFSGIRVTASNLTKADLAFEVYAADSTGVLKPTANNIYTSAEEVRRTIRGYDSIPRSFAVTVRDRWLNYSDTLFANLTPLYEAEIPRPGFRSLSLPGDVGLHSSTPMTGMWDGIADPWPQIVMTSSAVLTPQWITFDIGKLATLSRIVIYDYGEYFNGRTYFYAGNLLDFEIWGSDNPPADGSFNNWVKMGTFKSVKPSGSPYGVNTAEDREIARAGISYTFEPGMPKVKYLRIKSNKNWQGTTYFAIAEVRVFGDPR
;
A
#
# COMPACT_ATOMS: atom_id res chain seq x y z
N MET A 1 -5.34 -65.03 16.37
CA MET A 1 -5.61 -64.47 15.01
C MET A 1 -7.10 -64.24 14.74
N LYS A 2 -8.00 -65.22 14.96
CA LYS A 2 -9.45 -65.05 14.74
C LYS A 2 -10.11 -63.89 15.51
N LYS A 3 -9.71 -63.62 16.76
CA LYS A 3 -10.26 -62.51 17.56
C LYS A 3 -9.86 -61.10 17.06
N ILE A 4 -8.69 -60.97 16.45
CA ILE A 4 -8.21 -59.70 15.87
C ILE A 4 -8.91 -59.43 14.54
N GLN A 5 -9.19 -60.47 13.75
CA GLN A 5 -9.99 -60.34 12.53
C GLN A 5 -11.42 -59.88 12.85
N ILE A 6 -12.07 -60.42 13.88
CA ILE A 6 -13.42 -59.99 14.28
C ILE A 6 -13.42 -58.52 14.71
N LEU A 7 -12.39 -58.08 15.46
CA LEU A 7 -12.24 -56.68 15.88
C LEU A 7 -12.01 -55.75 14.67
N PHE A 8 -11.24 -56.21 13.67
CA PHE A 8 -10.96 -55.47 12.44
C PHE A 8 -12.20 -55.34 11.55
N TRP A 9 -13.00 -56.42 11.43
CA TRP A 9 -14.27 -56.40 10.71
C TRP A 9 -15.34 -55.57 11.42
N SER A 10 -15.37 -55.54 12.76
CA SER A 10 -16.25 -54.64 13.52
C SER A 10 -15.84 -53.17 13.40
N LEU A 11 -14.53 -52.88 13.32
CA LEU A 11 -14.02 -51.52 13.12
C LEU A 11 -14.31 -51.02 11.70
N LEU A 12 -14.23 -51.91 10.69
CA LEU A 12 -14.58 -51.61 9.30
C LEU A 12 -16.09 -51.33 9.14
N ALA A 13 -16.95 -52.06 9.86
CA ALA A 13 -18.40 -51.82 9.84
C ALA A 13 -18.81 -50.48 10.46
N LEU A 14 -18.07 -49.98 11.46
CA LEU A 14 -18.28 -48.66 12.07
C LEU A 14 -17.88 -47.49 11.14
N ILE A 15 -16.95 -47.71 10.19
CA ILE A 15 -16.54 -46.69 9.21
C ILE A 15 -17.63 -46.44 8.15
N TRP A 16 -18.48 -47.43 7.85
CA TRP A 16 -19.56 -47.29 6.86
C TRP A 16 -20.82 -46.60 7.40
N ILE A 17 -20.95 -46.40 8.71
CA ILE A 17 -22.09 -45.72 9.34
C ILE A 17 -21.84 -44.20 9.50
N SER A 18 -20.60 -43.75 9.31
CA SER A 18 -20.22 -42.33 9.44
C SER A 18 -20.24 -41.56 8.11
N CYS A 19 -21.00 -42.02 7.12
CA CYS A 19 -21.38 -41.16 6.01
C CYS A 19 -22.67 -40.42 6.39
N GLY A 20 -22.54 -39.43 7.28
CA GLY A 20 -23.63 -38.51 7.58
C GLY A 20 -24.09 -37.86 6.27
N LYS A 21 -25.41 -37.87 6.01
CA LYS A 21 -26.02 -37.21 4.86
C LYS A 21 -25.42 -35.82 4.71
N GLU A 22 -24.72 -35.56 3.61
CA GLU A 22 -24.38 -34.20 3.22
C GLU A 22 -25.69 -33.41 3.23
N ARG A 23 -25.82 -32.48 4.18
CA ARG A 23 -26.92 -31.52 4.18
C ARG A 23 -26.69 -30.63 2.97
N THR A 24 -27.37 -30.93 1.87
CA THR A 24 -27.48 -30.01 0.74
C THR A 24 -28.01 -28.68 1.27
N LEU A 25 -27.29 -27.60 0.98
CA LEU A 25 -27.76 -26.25 1.27
C LEU A 25 -28.95 -25.95 0.35
N GLU A 26 -30.15 -26.29 0.81
CA GLU A 26 -31.41 -25.98 0.15
C GLU A 26 -32.24 -25.03 1.02
N PRO A 27 -33.11 -24.20 0.40
CA PRO A 27 -34.06 -23.40 1.14
C PRO A 27 -34.92 -24.26 2.09
N LEU A 28 -35.08 -23.80 3.33
CA LEU A 28 -35.94 -24.46 4.33
C LEU A 28 -37.42 -24.37 3.93
N GLU A 29 -37.79 -23.29 3.24
CA GLU A 29 -39.13 -23.04 2.74
C GLU A 29 -39.26 -23.60 1.32
N LYS A 30 -40.40 -24.25 1.01
CA LYS A 30 -40.70 -24.79 -0.32
C LYS A 30 -41.91 -24.06 -0.92
N ASN A 31 -41.65 -22.90 -1.53
CA ASN A 31 -42.62 -22.10 -2.27
C ASN A 31 -42.18 -22.00 -3.74
N SER A 32 -42.96 -22.56 -4.66
CA SER A 32 -42.72 -22.49 -6.11
C SER A 32 -43.31 -21.24 -6.78
N THR A 33 -44.03 -20.41 -6.03
CA THR A 33 -44.66 -19.19 -6.56
C THR A 33 -43.65 -18.04 -6.56
N PRO A 34 -43.27 -17.52 -7.73
CA PRO A 34 -42.32 -16.42 -7.81
C PRO A 34 -42.91 -15.12 -7.24
N PRO A 35 -42.08 -14.19 -6.71
CA PRO A 35 -42.51 -12.82 -6.46
C PRO A 35 -42.98 -12.10 -7.72
N GLY A 36 -43.70 -10.99 -7.51
CA GLY A 36 -43.94 -10.02 -8.58
C GLY A 36 -42.63 -9.39 -9.08
N LYS A 37 -42.67 -8.75 -10.24
CA LYS A 37 -41.54 -7.96 -10.76
C LYS A 37 -41.24 -6.76 -9.85
N VAL A 38 -40.00 -6.32 -9.84
CA VAL A 38 -39.67 -4.97 -9.38
C VAL A 38 -40.31 -3.92 -10.30
N SER A 39 -40.62 -2.74 -9.76
CA SER A 39 -41.24 -1.64 -10.53
C SER A 39 -40.53 -0.32 -10.27
N ASN A 40 -40.92 0.75 -10.98
CA ASN A 40 -40.32 2.08 -10.85
C ASN A 40 -38.79 2.07 -10.92
N VAL A 41 -38.24 1.29 -11.85
CA VAL A 41 -36.80 1.14 -11.99
C VAL A 41 -36.22 2.40 -12.59
N GLN A 42 -35.31 3.03 -11.86
CA GLN A 42 -34.55 4.21 -12.26
C GLN A 42 -33.07 3.95 -12.06
N TRP A 43 -32.21 4.74 -12.71
CA TRP A 43 -30.77 4.60 -12.50
C TRP A 43 -30.05 5.94 -12.62
N THR A 44 -28.88 6.03 -11.98
CA THR A 44 -27.95 7.15 -12.07
C THR A 44 -26.56 6.65 -12.44
N ALA A 45 -25.85 7.41 -13.28
CA ALA A 45 -24.52 7.05 -13.75
C ALA A 45 -23.43 7.39 -12.73
N GLY A 46 -22.37 6.59 -12.68
CA GLY A 46 -21.12 6.89 -11.98
C GLY A 46 -19.89 6.37 -12.75
N PRO A 47 -18.66 6.72 -12.33
CA PRO A 47 -17.45 6.33 -13.05
C PRO A 47 -17.25 4.80 -13.09
N GLY A 48 -17.47 4.18 -14.25
CA GLY A 48 -17.42 2.72 -14.43
C GLY A 48 -18.54 1.94 -13.73
N TYR A 49 -19.62 2.60 -13.30
CA TYR A 49 -20.75 1.96 -12.63
C TYR A 49 -22.09 2.68 -12.89
N ALA A 50 -23.20 2.02 -12.54
CA ALA A 50 -24.51 2.64 -12.41
C ALA A 50 -25.16 2.22 -11.09
N THR A 51 -25.91 3.14 -10.48
CA THR A 51 -26.72 2.87 -9.30
C THR A 51 -28.18 2.79 -9.72
N ILE A 52 -28.80 1.64 -9.50
CA ILE A 52 -30.19 1.35 -9.88
C ILE A 52 -31.05 1.44 -8.63
N THR A 53 -32.18 2.14 -8.72
CA THR A 53 -33.22 2.19 -7.68
C THR A 53 -34.51 1.57 -8.20
N TYR A 54 -35.29 0.97 -7.30
CA TYR A 54 -36.52 0.26 -7.66
C TYR A 54 -37.50 0.18 -6.49
N ALA A 55 -38.77 -0.02 -6.81
CA ALA A 55 -39.81 -0.39 -5.87
C ALA A 55 -39.93 -1.93 -5.80
N LEU A 56 -40.15 -2.45 -4.59
CA LEU A 56 -40.31 -3.87 -4.37
C LEU A 56 -41.72 -4.36 -4.71
N PRO A 57 -41.85 -5.61 -5.18
CA PRO A 57 -43.15 -6.27 -5.21
C PRO A 57 -43.68 -6.49 -3.79
N SER A 58 -45.00 -6.44 -3.64
CA SER A 58 -45.64 -6.90 -2.41
C SER A 58 -45.61 -8.43 -2.36
N ASN A 59 -44.65 -9.00 -1.64
CA ASN A 59 -44.57 -10.43 -1.39
C ASN A 59 -43.98 -10.67 0.02
N PRO A 60 -44.73 -11.31 0.94
CA PRO A 60 -44.27 -11.60 2.31
C PRO A 60 -43.02 -12.49 2.39
N ASP A 61 -42.82 -13.33 1.37
CA ASP A 61 -41.72 -14.30 1.26
C ASP A 61 -40.53 -13.73 0.48
N LEU A 62 -40.52 -12.44 0.13
CA LEU A 62 -39.41 -11.83 -0.58
C LEU A 62 -38.13 -11.89 0.26
N LEU A 63 -37.04 -12.35 -0.34
CA LEU A 63 -35.73 -12.44 0.31
C LEU A 63 -34.77 -11.36 -0.19
N TYR A 64 -34.64 -11.20 -1.50
CA TYR A 64 -33.73 -10.21 -2.08
C TYR A 64 -34.16 -9.80 -3.49
N VAL A 65 -33.57 -8.72 -3.99
CA VAL A 65 -33.55 -8.38 -5.41
C VAL A 65 -32.13 -8.57 -5.92
N LYS A 66 -31.98 -9.16 -7.10
CA LYS A 66 -30.69 -9.28 -7.77
C LYS A 66 -30.68 -8.59 -9.13
N ALA A 67 -29.52 -8.05 -9.49
CA ALA A 67 -29.20 -7.60 -10.84
C ALA A 67 -28.16 -8.54 -11.45
N VAL A 68 -28.38 -8.92 -12.71
CA VAL A 68 -27.45 -9.72 -13.52
C VAL A 68 -27.05 -8.93 -14.77
N TYR A 69 -25.76 -8.87 -15.06
CA TYR A 69 -25.18 -8.14 -16.18
C TYR A 69 -23.84 -8.76 -16.59
N ASN A 70 -23.36 -8.45 -17.80
CA ASN A 70 -22.08 -8.95 -18.30
C ASN A 70 -21.05 -7.81 -18.36
N LEU A 71 -19.82 -8.12 -18.01
CA LEU A 71 -18.68 -7.24 -18.27
C LEU A 71 -18.18 -7.44 -19.71
N ALA A 72 -17.38 -6.50 -20.21
CA ALA A 72 -16.72 -6.61 -21.52
C ALA A 72 -15.85 -7.87 -21.65
N SER A 73 -15.35 -8.42 -20.53
CA SER A 73 -14.62 -9.69 -20.47
C SER A 73 -15.49 -10.92 -20.73
N GLY A 74 -16.81 -10.77 -20.87
CA GLY A 74 -17.78 -11.86 -20.96
C GLY A 74 -18.14 -12.49 -19.61
N ARG A 75 -17.57 -11.99 -18.51
CA ARG A 75 -17.90 -12.46 -17.15
C ARG A 75 -19.30 -11.96 -16.75
N GLU A 76 -20.16 -12.90 -16.39
CA GLU A 76 -21.44 -12.60 -15.75
C GLU A 76 -21.23 -12.15 -14.31
N MET A 77 -21.94 -11.09 -13.93
CA MET A 77 -21.92 -10.48 -12.62
C MET A 77 -23.31 -10.54 -12.00
N GLU A 78 -23.37 -10.87 -10.71
CA GLU A 78 -24.58 -10.87 -9.91
C GLU A 78 -24.38 -9.97 -8.68
N VAL A 79 -25.30 -9.02 -8.47
CA VAL A 79 -25.32 -8.18 -7.27
C VAL A 79 -26.68 -8.31 -6.60
N LYS A 80 -26.69 -8.46 -5.28
CA LYS A 80 -27.90 -8.64 -4.47
C LYS A 80 -28.08 -7.49 -3.49
N ALA A 81 -29.34 -7.17 -3.23
CA ALA A 81 -29.78 -6.33 -2.14
C ALA A 81 -30.93 -7.05 -1.42
N SER A 82 -30.87 -7.10 -0.09
CA SER A 82 -31.93 -7.74 0.69
C SER A 82 -33.30 -7.10 0.46
N TYR A 83 -34.37 -7.74 0.90
CA TYR A 83 -35.73 -7.18 0.85
C TYR A 83 -35.91 -5.84 1.61
N TYR A 84 -34.93 -5.40 2.40
CA TYR A 84 -34.89 -4.04 2.96
C TYR A 84 -34.28 -3.01 2.01
N GLY A 85 -33.43 -3.46 1.07
CA GLY A 85 -32.75 -2.61 0.10
C GLY A 85 -33.66 -2.20 -1.07
N ARG A 86 -33.43 -1.00 -1.59
CA ARG A 86 -34.11 -0.44 -2.77
C ARG A 86 -33.13 0.00 -3.86
N THR A 87 -31.86 -0.36 -3.69
CA THR A 87 -30.76 0.13 -4.49
C THR A 87 -29.78 -1.01 -4.78
N LEU A 88 -29.32 -1.10 -6.02
CA LEU A 88 -28.26 -2.00 -6.48
C LEU A 88 -27.19 -1.19 -7.20
N LYS A 89 -25.91 -1.46 -6.94
CA LYS A 89 -24.79 -0.89 -7.69
C LYS A 89 -24.26 -1.93 -8.65
N VAL A 90 -24.30 -1.66 -9.95
CA VAL A 90 -23.69 -2.48 -11.00
C VAL A 90 -22.42 -1.81 -11.48
N GLU A 91 -21.29 -2.50 -11.47
CA GLU A 91 -19.96 -1.90 -11.58
C GLU A 91 -18.99 -2.78 -12.37
N GLY A 92 -17.90 -2.17 -12.84
CA GLY A 92 -16.87 -2.85 -13.62
C GLY A 92 -16.94 -2.58 -15.12
N PHE A 93 -17.72 -1.59 -15.53
CA PHE A 93 -17.74 -1.14 -16.92
C PHE A 93 -16.47 -0.35 -17.23
N GLY A 94 -15.73 -0.76 -18.26
CA GLY A 94 -14.52 -0.08 -18.74
C GLY A 94 -14.78 1.04 -19.75
N ASP A 95 -15.96 1.03 -20.36
CA ASP A 95 -16.40 1.92 -21.43
C ASP A 95 -17.56 2.83 -20.97
N THR A 96 -18.12 3.61 -21.90
CA THR A 96 -19.28 4.46 -21.70
C THR A 96 -20.49 4.03 -22.54
N ASP A 97 -20.55 2.76 -22.94
CA ASP A 97 -21.62 2.23 -23.79
C ASP A 97 -22.86 1.86 -22.99
N GLU A 98 -23.97 1.56 -23.67
CA GLU A 98 -25.17 1.04 -23.02
C GLU A 98 -25.01 -0.45 -22.69
N HIS A 99 -25.27 -0.81 -21.43
CA HIS A 99 -25.22 -2.19 -20.95
C HIS A 99 -26.60 -2.66 -20.51
N GLU A 100 -27.01 -3.85 -20.94
CA GLU A 100 -28.25 -4.47 -20.45
C GLU A 100 -28.04 -5.00 -19.02
N VAL A 101 -28.98 -4.67 -18.13
CA VAL A 101 -29.04 -5.19 -16.77
C VAL A 101 -30.41 -5.81 -16.54
N LYS A 102 -30.44 -7.03 -16.01
CA LYS A 102 -31.67 -7.78 -15.71
C LYS A 102 -31.90 -7.82 -14.21
N LEU A 103 -33.03 -7.27 -13.76
CA LEU A 103 -33.42 -7.30 -12.36
C LEU A 103 -34.45 -8.41 -12.09
N PHE A 104 -34.29 -9.08 -10.94
CA PHE A 104 -35.16 -10.14 -10.47
C PHE A 104 -35.47 -9.94 -8.99
N ALA A 105 -36.74 -10.11 -8.60
CA ALA A 105 -37.11 -10.29 -7.19
C ALA A 105 -37.10 -11.79 -6.87
N VAL A 106 -36.49 -12.18 -5.76
CA VAL A 106 -36.29 -13.59 -5.39
C VAL A 106 -36.85 -13.85 -4.00
N ASN A 107 -37.67 -14.89 -3.87
CA ASN A 107 -38.26 -15.30 -2.59
C ASN A 107 -37.28 -16.13 -1.74
N ARG A 108 -37.70 -16.46 -0.51
CA ARG A 108 -36.96 -17.30 0.44
C ARG A 108 -36.72 -18.74 -0.03
N SER A 109 -37.47 -19.19 -1.03
CA SER A 109 -37.32 -20.49 -1.70
C SER A 109 -36.42 -20.44 -2.95
N GLU A 110 -35.69 -19.33 -3.16
CA GLU A 110 -34.80 -19.12 -4.32
C GLU A 110 -35.53 -19.16 -5.69
N VAL A 111 -36.83 -18.86 -5.70
CA VAL A 111 -37.61 -18.71 -6.94
C VAL A 111 -37.63 -17.24 -7.35
N ALA A 112 -37.13 -16.97 -8.55
CA ALA A 112 -37.05 -15.63 -9.12
C ALA A 112 -38.32 -15.24 -9.88
N SER A 113 -38.64 -13.95 -9.85
CA SER A 113 -39.63 -13.33 -10.74
C SER A 113 -39.21 -13.41 -12.20
N GLU A 114 -40.11 -13.05 -13.11
CA GLU A 114 -39.69 -12.66 -14.45
C GLU A 114 -38.71 -11.46 -14.39
N ALA A 115 -37.83 -11.37 -15.39
CA ALA A 115 -36.83 -10.31 -15.49
C ALA A 115 -37.45 -8.95 -15.84
N VAL A 116 -36.88 -7.89 -15.27
CA VAL A 116 -37.02 -6.52 -15.77
C VAL A 116 -35.69 -6.11 -16.38
N SER A 117 -35.62 -6.05 -17.71
CA SER A 117 -34.45 -5.56 -18.45
C SER A 117 -34.46 -4.05 -18.53
N ILE A 118 -33.35 -3.43 -18.12
CA ILE A 118 -33.07 -2.01 -18.35
C ILE A 118 -31.73 -1.87 -19.08
N LYS A 119 -31.50 -0.69 -19.65
CA LYS A 119 -30.19 -0.29 -20.15
C LYS A 119 -29.62 0.80 -19.27
N VAL A 120 -28.37 0.62 -18.84
CA VAL A 120 -27.62 1.61 -18.07
C VAL A 120 -26.44 2.11 -18.90
N LYS A 121 -26.04 3.36 -18.70
CA LYS A 121 -24.86 3.95 -19.34
C LYS A 121 -23.95 4.56 -18.27
N PRO A 122 -22.79 3.96 -17.96
CA PRO A 122 -21.89 4.46 -16.92
C PRO A 122 -21.18 5.75 -17.39
N LEU A 123 -20.61 6.49 -16.45
CA LEU A 123 -19.62 7.52 -16.76
C LEU A 123 -18.26 6.86 -17.03
N GLU A 124 -17.34 7.61 -17.62
CA GLU A 124 -16.00 7.15 -17.97
C GLU A 124 -15.30 6.47 -16.78
N ASN A 125 -14.72 5.29 -17.03
CA ASN A 125 -13.98 4.55 -16.02
C ASN A 125 -12.76 5.36 -15.54
N PRO A 126 -12.48 5.40 -14.21
CA PRO A 126 -11.33 6.12 -13.64
C PRO A 126 -9.98 5.84 -14.30
N ILE A 127 -9.74 4.65 -14.86
CA ILE A 127 -8.48 4.29 -15.54
C ILE A 127 -8.09 5.31 -16.61
N TRP A 128 -9.05 5.92 -17.30
CA TRP A 128 -8.80 6.83 -18.42
C TRP A 128 -8.32 8.20 -17.97
N ASN A 129 -8.91 8.76 -16.91
CA ASN A 129 -8.43 10.02 -16.33
C ASN A 129 -7.03 9.84 -15.71
N VAL A 130 -6.81 8.71 -15.03
CA VAL A 130 -5.51 8.37 -14.46
C VAL A 130 -4.48 8.21 -15.57
N PHE A 131 -4.79 7.48 -16.64
CA PHE A 131 -3.90 7.32 -17.79
C PHE A 131 -3.53 8.66 -18.44
N ARG A 132 -4.49 9.56 -18.65
CA ARG A 132 -4.21 10.89 -19.24
C ARG A 132 -3.29 11.77 -18.38
N SER A 133 -3.24 11.53 -17.07
CA SER A 133 -2.33 12.23 -16.15
C SER A 133 -1.05 11.45 -15.84
N LEU A 134 -0.91 10.24 -16.38
CA LEU A 134 0.23 9.36 -16.14
C LEU A 134 1.49 9.97 -16.76
N SER A 135 2.56 10.01 -15.98
CA SER A 135 3.87 10.49 -16.42
C SER A 135 4.98 9.64 -15.82
N LEU A 136 6.06 9.49 -16.61
CA LEU A 136 7.27 8.76 -16.25
C LEU A 136 8.47 9.70 -16.33
N ALA A 137 9.30 9.68 -15.28
CA ALA A 137 10.55 10.45 -15.25
C ALA A 137 11.70 9.59 -14.72
N PRO A 138 12.97 9.88 -15.07
CA PRO A 138 14.12 9.26 -14.43
C PRO A 138 14.12 9.49 -12.92
N ASP A 139 14.54 8.49 -12.16
CA ASP A 139 14.73 8.58 -10.72
C ASP A 139 15.93 7.74 -10.28
N PHE A 140 16.35 7.88 -9.03
CA PHE A 140 17.46 7.10 -8.49
C PHE A 140 17.19 5.60 -8.51
N SER A 141 18.09 4.85 -9.13
CA SER A 141 17.98 3.41 -9.38
C SER A 141 16.71 3.01 -10.16
N GLY A 142 16.06 3.92 -10.88
CA GLY A 142 14.96 3.53 -11.77
C GLY A 142 14.14 4.69 -12.32
N ILE A 143 12.81 4.56 -12.22
CA ILE A 143 11.87 5.55 -12.76
C ILE A 143 10.84 5.96 -11.73
N ARG A 144 10.35 7.18 -11.85
CA ARG A 144 9.23 7.71 -11.09
C ARG A 144 7.97 7.64 -11.93
N VAL A 145 6.93 7.03 -11.35
CA VAL A 145 5.57 6.99 -11.87
C VAL A 145 4.72 7.99 -11.11
N THR A 146 4.11 8.93 -11.82
CA THR A 146 3.17 9.89 -11.25
C THR A 146 1.84 9.89 -11.99
N ALA A 147 0.72 10.01 -11.28
CA ALA A 147 -0.62 10.14 -11.85
C ALA A 147 -1.61 10.76 -10.84
N SER A 148 -2.75 11.24 -11.33
CA SER A 148 -3.87 11.73 -10.52
C SER A 148 -5.06 10.77 -10.59
N ASN A 149 -5.55 10.34 -9.43
CA ASN A 149 -6.68 9.43 -9.24
C ASN A 149 -7.78 10.14 -8.44
N LEU A 150 -8.42 11.14 -9.06
CA LEU A 150 -9.39 12.03 -8.41
C LEU A 150 -10.57 11.29 -7.77
N THR A 151 -10.91 10.09 -8.26
CA THR A 151 -12.01 9.27 -7.74
C THR A 151 -11.59 8.32 -6.62
N LYS A 152 -10.30 8.26 -6.27
CA LYS A 152 -9.73 7.31 -5.29
C LYS A 152 -10.10 5.85 -5.62
N ALA A 153 -10.12 5.53 -6.91
CA ALA A 153 -10.42 4.18 -7.36
C ALA A 153 -9.29 3.22 -6.97
N ASP A 154 -9.62 1.98 -6.62
CA ASP A 154 -8.62 0.94 -6.39
C ASP A 154 -8.01 0.52 -7.74
N LEU A 155 -6.78 0.95 -8.00
CA LEU A 155 -6.09 0.76 -9.28
C LEU A 155 -4.75 0.04 -9.11
N ALA A 156 -4.36 -0.66 -10.16
CA ALA A 156 -3.04 -1.23 -10.35
C ALA A 156 -2.32 -0.51 -11.50
N PHE A 157 -1.09 -0.07 -11.28
CA PHE A 157 -0.17 0.36 -12.34
C PHE A 157 0.78 -0.80 -12.60
N GLU A 158 0.63 -1.42 -13.76
CA GLU A 158 1.48 -2.51 -14.19
C GLU A 158 2.66 -1.92 -14.93
N VAL A 159 3.85 -2.10 -14.34
CA VAL A 159 5.07 -1.50 -14.85
C VAL A 159 5.90 -2.57 -15.54
N TYR A 160 6.41 -2.25 -16.71
CA TYR A 160 7.23 -3.10 -17.54
C TYR A 160 8.55 -2.39 -17.84
N ALA A 161 9.62 -3.18 -17.95
CA ALA A 161 10.92 -2.69 -18.36
C ALA A 161 11.54 -3.64 -19.38
N ALA A 162 12.23 -3.08 -20.37
CA ALA A 162 12.92 -3.89 -21.36
C ALA A 162 14.08 -4.65 -20.71
N ASP A 163 14.22 -5.94 -21.03
CA ASP A 163 15.42 -6.71 -20.72
C ASP A 163 16.58 -6.38 -21.68
N SER A 164 17.71 -7.07 -21.54
CA SER A 164 18.90 -6.87 -22.39
C SER A 164 18.67 -7.16 -23.88
N THR A 165 17.57 -7.86 -24.23
CA THR A 165 17.17 -8.16 -25.61
C THR A 165 16.17 -7.14 -26.17
N GLY A 166 15.76 -6.17 -25.35
CA GLY A 166 14.75 -5.16 -25.71
C GLY A 166 13.30 -5.61 -25.47
N VAL A 167 13.08 -6.82 -24.93
CA VAL A 167 11.73 -7.33 -24.68
C VAL A 167 11.21 -6.76 -23.37
N LEU A 168 10.03 -6.13 -23.41
CA LEU A 168 9.35 -5.64 -22.21
C LEU A 168 8.90 -6.81 -21.33
N LYS A 169 9.36 -6.81 -20.07
CA LYS A 169 8.96 -7.76 -19.04
C LYS A 169 8.28 -7.03 -17.88
N PRO A 170 7.27 -7.64 -17.24
CA PRO A 170 6.73 -7.11 -16.00
C PRO A 170 7.85 -6.92 -14.98
N THR A 171 7.85 -5.78 -14.31
CA THR A 171 8.72 -5.56 -13.16
C THR A 171 8.17 -6.33 -11.95
N ALA A 172 9.01 -6.59 -10.95
CA ALA A 172 8.55 -7.18 -9.70
C ALA A 172 7.67 -6.22 -8.85
N ASN A 173 7.61 -4.93 -9.22
CA ASN A 173 7.10 -3.85 -8.38
C ASN A 173 5.95 -3.10 -9.05
N ASN A 174 4.80 -3.76 -9.21
CA ASN A 174 3.57 -3.06 -9.59
C ASN A 174 3.07 -2.15 -8.45
N ILE A 175 2.36 -1.09 -8.80
CA ILE A 175 1.81 -0.15 -7.82
C ILE A 175 0.33 -0.46 -7.63
N TYR A 176 -0.08 -0.76 -6.40
CA TYR A 176 -1.48 -0.94 -6.03
C TYR A 176 -1.90 0.18 -5.09
N THR A 177 -2.87 1.00 -5.49
CA THR A 177 -3.25 2.17 -4.67
C THR A 177 -4.63 2.72 -5.03
N SER A 178 -5.27 3.35 -4.04
CA SER A 178 -6.44 4.22 -4.17
C SER A 178 -6.13 5.67 -3.75
N ALA A 179 -4.85 6.02 -3.59
CA ALA A 179 -4.43 7.38 -3.27
C ALA A 179 -4.80 8.34 -4.40
N GLU A 180 -5.21 9.55 -4.03
CA GLU A 180 -5.59 10.62 -4.97
C GLU A 180 -4.40 11.10 -5.81
N GLU A 181 -3.22 11.21 -5.19
CA GLU A 181 -1.96 11.43 -5.89
C GLU A 181 -1.12 10.16 -5.86
N VAL A 182 -0.72 9.70 -7.04
CA VAL A 182 0.23 8.60 -7.19
C VAL A 182 1.60 9.19 -7.42
N ARG A 183 2.55 8.85 -6.55
CA ARG A 183 3.98 9.16 -6.70
C ARG A 183 4.77 7.99 -6.14
N ARG A 184 5.35 7.19 -7.05
CA ARG A 184 6.08 5.97 -6.69
C ARG A 184 7.31 5.81 -7.56
N THR A 185 8.40 5.38 -6.94
CA THR A 185 9.65 5.06 -7.63
C THR A 185 9.74 3.56 -7.80
N ILE A 186 9.91 3.11 -9.04
CA ILE A 186 10.23 1.71 -9.37
C ILE A 186 11.74 1.61 -9.50
N ARG A 187 12.37 0.92 -8.55
CA ARG A 187 13.83 0.80 -8.41
C ARG A 187 14.35 -0.53 -8.96
N GLY A 188 15.69 -0.67 -9.01
CA GLY A 188 16.37 -1.89 -9.44
C GLY A 188 17.01 -1.80 -10.83
N TYR A 189 17.14 -0.59 -11.37
CA TYR A 189 17.74 -0.34 -12.67
C TYR A 189 19.02 0.49 -12.54
N ASP A 190 19.97 0.16 -13.40
CA ASP A 190 21.22 0.87 -13.60
C ASP A 190 21.02 2.16 -14.41
N SER A 191 22.02 3.03 -14.41
CA SER A 191 21.99 4.28 -15.17
C SER A 191 22.29 4.07 -16.66
N ILE A 192 21.61 3.11 -17.27
CA ILE A 192 21.68 2.77 -18.69
C ILE A 192 20.31 3.07 -19.32
N PRO A 193 20.26 3.71 -20.51
CA PRO A 193 18.99 3.94 -21.22
C PRO A 193 18.18 2.66 -21.37
N ARG A 194 16.88 2.72 -21.02
CA ARG A 194 15.97 1.58 -21.05
C ARG A 194 14.55 2.02 -21.42
N SER A 195 13.88 1.19 -22.20
CA SER A 195 12.44 1.33 -22.47
C SER A 195 11.63 0.83 -21.29
N PHE A 196 10.70 1.66 -20.84
CA PHE A 196 9.69 1.36 -19.84
C PHE A 196 8.30 1.50 -20.44
N ALA A 197 7.36 0.74 -19.89
CA ALA A 197 5.96 0.83 -20.24
C ALA A 197 5.09 0.73 -18.99
N VAL A 198 4.01 1.50 -18.93
CA VAL A 198 3.05 1.46 -17.82
C VAL A 198 1.63 1.46 -18.36
N THR A 199 0.81 0.53 -17.88
CA THR A 199 -0.65 0.51 -18.10
C THR A 199 -1.38 0.56 -16.74
N VAL A 200 -2.58 1.14 -16.73
CA VAL A 200 -3.42 1.28 -15.55
C VAL A 200 -4.58 0.29 -15.67
N ARG A 201 -4.83 -0.47 -14.60
CA ARG A 201 -5.86 -1.50 -14.55
C ARG A 201 -6.74 -1.36 -13.32
N ASP A 202 -8.04 -1.59 -13.47
CA ASP A 202 -8.97 -1.69 -12.34
C ASP A 202 -9.15 -3.14 -11.83
N ARG A 203 -9.95 -3.33 -10.77
CA ARG A 203 -10.21 -4.67 -10.19
C ARG A 203 -10.99 -5.62 -11.11
N TRP A 204 -11.63 -5.11 -12.16
CA TRP A 204 -12.45 -5.87 -13.11
C TRP A 204 -11.68 -6.25 -14.39
N LEU A 205 -10.38 -5.96 -14.43
CA LEU A 205 -9.49 -6.21 -15.57
C LEU A 205 -9.82 -5.32 -16.77
N ASN A 206 -10.35 -4.12 -16.54
CA ASN A 206 -10.33 -3.08 -17.56
C ASN A 206 -8.94 -2.43 -17.57
N TYR A 207 -8.35 -2.28 -18.74
CA TYR A 207 -7.01 -1.71 -18.94
C TYR A 207 -7.11 -0.39 -19.71
N SER A 208 -6.27 0.57 -19.34
CA SER A 208 -5.97 1.71 -20.19
C SER A 208 -5.07 1.27 -21.36
N ASP A 209 -4.84 2.19 -22.29
CA ASP A 209 -3.68 2.08 -23.18
C ASP A 209 -2.36 2.11 -22.38
N THR A 210 -1.23 1.97 -23.06
CA THR A 210 0.10 1.85 -22.45
C THR A 210 0.95 3.09 -22.74
N LEU A 211 1.49 3.69 -21.68
CA LEU A 211 2.46 4.77 -21.81
C LEU A 211 3.87 4.17 -21.93
N PHE A 212 4.54 4.44 -23.05
CA PHE A 212 5.93 4.05 -23.28
C PHE A 212 6.88 5.22 -23.07
N ALA A 213 8.04 4.97 -22.45
CA ALA A 213 9.09 5.97 -22.32
C ALA A 213 10.47 5.31 -22.40
N ASN A 214 11.42 5.93 -23.11
CA ASN A 214 12.82 5.55 -23.06
C ASN A 214 13.56 6.49 -22.10
N LEU A 215 13.98 5.97 -20.95
CA LEU A 215 14.52 6.76 -19.83
C LEU A 215 15.87 6.20 -19.39
N THR A 216 16.74 7.08 -18.89
CA THR A 216 18.01 6.69 -18.26
C THR A 216 17.90 6.93 -16.76
N PRO A 217 17.79 5.88 -15.93
CA PRO A 217 17.76 6.01 -14.48
C PRO A 217 18.95 6.80 -13.93
N LEU A 218 18.75 7.45 -12.78
CA LEU A 218 19.84 8.12 -12.08
C LEU A 218 20.65 7.09 -11.29
N TYR A 219 21.97 7.27 -11.27
CA TYR A 219 22.88 6.40 -10.52
C TYR A 219 22.60 6.51 -9.02
N GLU A 220 22.51 5.38 -8.32
CA GLU A 220 22.36 5.32 -6.87
C GLU A 220 23.36 4.31 -6.29
N ALA A 221 24.03 4.69 -5.21
CA ALA A 221 24.83 3.80 -4.40
C ALA A 221 24.66 4.14 -2.91
N GLU A 222 24.94 3.18 -2.03
CA GLU A 222 25.08 3.44 -0.59
C GLU A 222 26.34 4.28 -0.36
N ILE A 223 26.21 5.36 0.41
CA ILE A 223 27.36 6.19 0.81
C ILE A 223 28.20 5.39 1.83
N PRO A 224 29.52 5.23 1.62
CA PRO A 224 30.35 4.40 2.49
C PRO A 224 30.39 4.87 3.95
N ARG A 225 29.80 4.06 4.84
CA ARG A 225 29.75 4.28 6.30
C ARG A 225 31.10 4.53 6.99
N PRO A 226 32.24 3.94 6.58
CA PRO A 226 33.55 4.25 7.18
C PRO A 226 33.95 5.74 7.10
N GLY A 227 33.31 6.53 6.23
CA GLY A 227 33.49 7.98 6.15
C GLY A 227 32.68 8.78 7.17
N PHE A 228 31.71 8.16 7.86
CA PHE A 228 30.76 8.88 8.69
C PHE A 228 31.40 9.34 9.99
N ARG A 229 31.10 10.56 10.44
CA ARG A 229 31.65 11.14 11.67
C ARG A 229 30.56 11.84 12.46
N SER A 230 30.63 11.67 13.78
CA SER A 230 29.81 12.45 14.70
C SER A 230 30.17 13.93 14.60
N LEU A 231 29.18 14.80 14.54
CA LEU A 231 29.37 16.25 14.64
C LEU A 231 28.44 16.79 15.72
N SER A 232 28.98 17.57 16.66
CA SER A 232 28.16 18.26 17.66
C SER A 232 28.27 19.76 17.39
N LEU A 233 27.12 20.39 17.13
CA LEU A 233 27.00 21.83 16.93
C LEU A 233 26.17 22.45 18.06
N PRO A 234 26.31 23.76 18.35
CA PRO A 234 25.43 24.43 19.29
C PRO A 234 23.94 24.20 18.95
N GLY A 235 23.13 23.86 19.94
CA GLY A 235 21.71 23.54 19.77
C GLY A 235 21.39 22.07 19.44
N ASP A 236 22.38 21.25 19.06
CA ASP A 236 22.18 19.80 18.97
C ASP A 236 21.90 19.23 20.38
N VAL A 237 21.01 18.25 20.46
CA VAL A 237 20.62 17.65 21.74
C VAL A 237 21.70 16.71 22.28
N GLY A 238 21.82 16.66 23.61
CA GLY A 238 22.65 15.68 24.28
C GLY A 238 22.17 14.24 24.03
N LEU A 239 23.13 13.33 23.91
CA LEU A 239 22.87 11.89 23.78
C LEU A 239 22.82 11.22 25.16
N HIS A 240 22.14 10.07 25.23
CA HIS A 240 22.23 9.20 26.39
C HIS A 240 23.66 8.65 26.54
N SER A 241 24.14 8.56 27.78
CA SER A 241 25.56 8.38 28.11
C SER A 241 26.17 7.08 27.59
N SER A 242 25.36 6.04 27.39
CA SER A 242 25.82 4.75 26.88
C SER A 242 25.67 4.57 25.37
N THR A 243 24.95 5.44 24.66
CA THR A 243 24.53 5.22 23.26
C THR A 243 25.20 6.24 22.33
N PRO A 244 26.48 6.01 21.95
CA PRO A 244 27.22 6.95 21.13
C PRO A 244 26.64 7.02 19.72
N MET A 245 26.79 8.18 19.07
CA MET A 245 26.26 8.40 17.73
C MET A 245 26.84 7.44 16.67
N THR A 246 28.02 6.87 16.91
CA THR A 246 28.62 5.83 16.06
C THR A 246 27.78 4.56 15.95
N GLY A 247 26.87 4.31 16.90
CA GLY A 247 25.93 3.20 16.81
C GLY A 247 25.08 3.28 15.54
N MET A 248 24.79 4.48 15.02
CA MET A 248 24.00 4.62 13.78
C MET A 248 24.68 4.09 12.51
N TRP A 249 25.95 3.67 12.53
CA TRP A 249 26.64 3.22 11.31
C TRP A 249 27.74 2.18 11.58
N ASP A 250 27.61 1.41 12.66
CA ASP A 250 28.55 0.33 13.02
C ASP A 250 28.20 -1.02 12.36
N GLY A 251 27.05 -1.13 11.69
CA GLY A 251 26.55 -2.36 11.06
C GLY A 251 25.75 -3.27 11.99
N ILE A 252 25.37 -2.79 13.17
CA ILE A 252 24.71 -3.57 14.21
C ILE A 252 23.36 -2.92 14.57
N ALA A 253 22.28 -3.47 14.03
CA ALA A 253 20.97 -2.80 14.04
C ALA A 253 19.97 -3.24 15.13
N ASP A 254 20.40 -3.79 16.29
CA ASP A 254 19.43 -4.37 17.26
C ASP A 254 19.82 -4.40 18.77
N PRO A 255 21.09 -4.45 19.21
CA PRO A 255 21.42 -4.49 20.62
C PRO A 255 21.65 -3.09 21.22
N TRP A 256 21.05 -2.84 22.38
CA TRP A 256 21.56 -1.79 23.26
C TRP A 256 22.96 -2.18 23.76
N PRO A 257 23.93 -1.25 23.85
CA PRO A 257 23.79 0.18 23.62
C PRO A 257 24.29 0.64 22.23
N GLN A 258 24.35 -0.26 21.24
CA GLN A 258 24.83 0.01 19.87
C GLN A 258 23.73 0.68 19.04
N ILE A 259 23.25 1.80 19.57
CA ILE A 259 22.25 2.68 18.98
C ILE A 259 22.66 4.11 19.30
N VAL A 260 21.98 5.09 18.70
CA VAL A 260 21.90 6.43 19.29
C VAL A 260 20.57 6.58 20.02
N MET A 261 20.58 7.22 21.18
CA MET A 261 19.36 7.70 21.82
C MET A 261 19.58 9.11 22.32
N THR A 262 18.67 10.02 21.99
CA THR A 262 18.73 11.41 22.46
C THR A 262 18.03 11.58 23.81
N SER A 263 18.23 12.74 24.45
CA SER A 263 17.66 13.02 25.78
C SER A 263 16.12 12.93 25.81
N SER A 264 15.60 12.03 26.65
CA SER A 264 14.17 11.92 26.96
C SER A 264 13.65 13.05 27.85
N ALA A 265 14.54 13.83 28.48
CA ALA A 265 14.17 14.99 29.29
C ALA A 265 13.85 16.24 28.44
N VAL A 266 14.30 16.27 27.18
CA VAL A 266 13.99 17.37 26.25
C VAL A 266 12.68 17.06 25.53
N LEU A 267 11.68 17.90 25.73
CA LEU A 267 10.31 17.71 25.19
C LEU A 267 9.98 18.64 24.02
N THR A 268 10.91 19.50 23.61
CA THR A 268 10.82 20.31 22.39
C THR A 268 11.45 19.55 21.21
N PRO A 269 11.15 19.93 19.95
CA PRO A 269 11.82 19.35 18.80
C PRO A 269 13.34 19.36 18.98
N GLN A 270 13.97 18.23 18.68
CA GLN A 270 15.39 18.01 18.95
C GLN A 270 16.07 17.35 17.74
N TRP A 271 17.36 17.60 17.57
CA TRP A 271 18.12 17.11 16.43
C TRP A 271 19.56 16.77 16.79
N ILE A 272 20.14 15.93 15.94
CA ILE A 272 21.57 15.59 15.94
C ILE A 272 22.15 15.85 14.56
N THR A 273 23.44 16.11 14.49
CA THR A 273 24.18 16.33 13.24
C THR A 273 25.27 15.28 13.03
N PHE A 274 25.49 14.87 11.78
CA PHE A 274 26.61 13.99 11.43
C PHE A 274 27.13 14.28 10.01
N ASP A 275 28.40 13.98 9.79
CA ASP A 275 29.08 14.04 8.48
C ASP A 275 28.95 12.66 7.82
N ILE A 276 28.49 12.60 6.57
CA ILE A 276 28.42 11.37 5.77
C ILE A 276 29.73 11.05 5.03
N GLY A 277 30.77 11.86 5.25
CA GLY A 277 32.13 11.67 4.76
C GLY A 277 32.35 12.10 3.30
N LYS A 278 31.28 12.30 2.53
CA LYS A 278 31.36 12.62 1.10
C LYS A 278 30.25 13.57 0.68
N LEU A 279 30.60 14.54 -0.16
CA LEU A 279 29.64 15.44 -0.80
C LEU A 279 28.88 14.66 -1.89
N ALA A 280 27.56 14.52 -1.76
CA ALA A 280 26.74 13.69 -2.64
C ALA A 280 25.33 14.27 -2.84
N THR A 281 24.73 14.01 -4.01
CA THR A 281 23.29 14.25 -4.20
C THR A 281 22.55 13.05 -3.64
N LEU A 282 21.76 13.26 -2.59
CA LEU A 282 21.13 12.15 -1.88
C LEU A 282 19.78 11.78 -2.48
N SER A 283 19.49 10.49 -2.50
CA SER A 283 18.25 9.93 -3.02
C SER A 283 17.30 9.49 -1.90
N ARG A 284 17.84 8.94 -0.81
CA ARG A 284 17.08 8.46 0.34
C ARG A 284 17.97 8.23 1.55
N ILE A 285 17.34 8.19 2.72
CA ILE A 285 17.90 7.65 3.95
C ILE A 285 17.04 6.47 4.40
N VAL A 286 17.67 5.35 4.75
CA VAL A 286 17.02 4.24 5.43
C VAL A 286 17.34 4.36 6.90
N ILE A 287 16.31 4.36 7.73
CA ILE A 287 16.44 4.42 9.19
C ILE A 287 15.96 3.09 9.76
N TYR A 288 16.83 2.47 10.56
CA TYR A 288 16.53 1.32 11.39
C TYR A 288 16.25 1.85 12.78
N ASP A 289 14.97 1.94 13.14
CA ASP A 289 14.54 2.35 14.47
C ASP A 289 14.99 1.32 15.52
N TYR A 290 15.30 1.77 16.73
CA TYR A 290 15.61 0.85 17.83
C TYR A 290 14.37 0.02 18.22
N GLY A 291 14.48 -1.31 18.18
CA GLY A 291 13.44 -2.20 18.68
C GLY A 291 13.36 -2.15 20.21
N GLU A 292 12.42 -1.39 20.74
CA GLU A 292 12.23 -1.17 22.18
C GLU A 292 11.82 -2.46 22.89
N TYR A 293 12.24 -2.62 24.16
CA TYR A 293 11.94 -3.83 24.92
C TYR A 293 10.58 -3.72 25.62
N PHE A 294 9.53 -4.10 24.89
CA PHE A 294 8.15 -4.17 25.37
C PHE A 294 7.47 -5.38 24.76
N ASN A 295 7.11 -6.40 25.55
CA ASN A 295 6.59 -7.69 25.05
C ASN A 295 7.49 -8.33 23.98
N GLY A 296 8.81 -8.25 24.17
CA GLY A 296 9.82 -8.55 23.16
C GLY A 296 10.34 -7.29 22.48
N ARG A 297 10.93 -7.43 21.28
CA ARG A 297 11.33 -6.28 20.45
C ARG A 297 10.10 -5.68 19.76
N THR A 298 9.80 -4.43 20.08
CA THR A 298 8.65 -3.69 19.56
C THR A 298 9.12 -2.45 18.81
N TYR A 299 8.61 -2.28 17.59
CA TYR A 299 8.86 -1.13 16.73
C TYR A 299 7.59 -0.25 16.60
N PHE A 300 7.74 0.94 16.01
CA PHE A 300 6.70 1.96 15.97
C PHE A 300 6.20 2.31 17.38
N TYR A 301 7.16 2.45 18.30
CA TYR A 301 6.93 2.58 19.73
C TYR A 301 7.98 3.49 20.39
N ALA A 302 7.62 4.09 21.53
CA ALA A 302 8.52 4.91 22.34
C ALA A 302 9.35 5.92 21.51
N GLY A 303 10.68 5.79 21.52
CA GLY A 303 11.61 6.69 20.84
C GLY A 303 11.73 6.48 19.33
N ASN A 304 10.95 5.60 18.70
CA ASN A 304 10.98 5.50 17.24
C ASN A 304 10.44 6.80 16.62
N LEU A 305 11.05 7.25 15.52
CA LEU A 305 10.63 8.48 14.86
C LEU A 305 9.19 8.37 14.34
N LEU A 306 8.36 9.40 14.57
CA LEU A 306 7.01 9.50 14.01
C LEU A 306 6.93 10.66 13.03
N ASP A 307 7.01 11.90 13.49
CA ASP A 307 7.02 13.09 12.62
C ASP A 307 8.41 13.75 12.71
N PHE A 308 9.13 13.83 11.60
CA PHE A 308 10.52 14.28 11.62
C PHE A 308 10.94 14.96 10.31
N GLU A 309 12.07 15.64 10.34
CA GLU A 309 12.67 16.30 9.19
C GLU A 309 14.09 15.80 8.99
N ILE A 310 14.50 15.72 7.73
CA ILE A 310 15.89 15.53 7.35
C ILE A 310 16.38 16.82 6.68
N TRP A 311 17.53 17.29 7.12
CA TRP A 311 18.18 18.48 6.58
C TRP A 311 19.59 18.14 6.13
N GLY A 312 20.05 18.81 5.08
CA GLY A 312 21.38 18.62 4.53
C GLY A 312 22.13 19.93 4.34
N SER A 313 23.45 19.89 4.48
CA SER A 313 24.35 21.02 4.21
C SER A 313 25.66 20.52 3.62
N ASP A 314 26.31 21.34 2.80
CA ASP A 314 27.68 21.13 2.35
C ASP A 314 28.72 21.75 3.30
N ASN A 315 28.32 22.81 4.01
CA ASN A 315 29.16 23.59 4.91
C ASN A 315 28.30 24.20 6.05
N PRO A 316 27.98 23.43 7.10
CA PRO A 316 27.12 23.90 8.18
C PRO A 316 27.82 24.99 9.01
N PRO A 317 27.11 26.02 9.46
CA PRO A 317 27.69 27.08 10.27
C PRO A 317 28.06 26.57 11.67
N ALA A 318 29.21 27.02 12.17
CA ALA A 318 29.71 26.62 13.49
C ALA A 318 28.83 27.12 14.65
N ASP A 319 27.96 28.10 14.41
CA ASP A 319 27.00 28.61 15.38
C ASP A 319 25.81 27.66 15.62
N GLY A 320 25.70 26.58 14.83
CA GLY A 320 24.65 25.58 14.95
C GLY A 320 23.27 25.99 14.43
N SER A 321 23.16 27.18 13.84
CA SER A 321 21.93 27.63 13.18
C SER A 321 21.53 26.73 12.00
N PHE A 322 20.31 26.91 11.49
CA PHE A 322 19.86 26.28 10.24
C PHE A 322 20.26 27.09 8.99
N ASN A 323 21.10 28.11 9.13
CA ASN A 323 21.64 28.84 7.97
C ASN A 323 22.50 27.89 7.13
N ASN A 324 22.42 28.00 5.80
CA ASN A 324 23.07 27.06 4.86
C ASN A 324 22.62 25.59 5.00
N TRP A 325 21.45 25.33 5.59
CA TRP A 325 20.80 24.02 5.57
C TRP A 325 19.63 24.02 4.58
N VAL A 326 19.52 22.92 3.83
CA VAL A 326 18.40 22.64 2.94
C VAL A 326 17.56 21.55 3.56
N LYS A 327 16.23 21.77 3.65
CA LYS A 327 15.31 20.73 4.10
C LYS A 327 15.17 19.69 3.00
N MET A 328 15.72 18.51 3.24
CA MET A 328 15.67 17.38 2.29
C MET A 328 14.29 16.72 2.28
N GLY A 329 13.57 16.79 3.40
CA GLY A 329 12.17 16.36 3.47
C GLY A 329 11.57 16.47 4.87
N THR A 330 10.24 16.43 4.91
CA THR A 330 9.44 16.21 6.12
C THR A 330 8.77 14.86 5.96
N PHE A 331 8.94 13.99 6.95
CA PHE A 331 8.54 12.59 6.89
C PHE A 331 7.65 12.23 8.06
N LYS A 332 6.77 11.27 7.79
CA LYS A 332 5.96 10.60 8.78
C LYS A 332 6.20 9.09 8.71
N SER A 333 6.64 8.49 9.80
CA SER A 333 6.67 7.03 9.94
C SER A 333 5.24 6.51 9.97
N VAL A 334 4.96 5.51 9.14
CA VAL A 334 3.64 4.89 9.03
C VAL A 334 3.79 3.44 9.41
N LYS A 335 2.96 3.01 10.35
CA LYS A 335 2.88 1.62 10.75
C LYS A 335 2.16 0.81 9.68
N PRO A 336 2.81 -0.19 9.05
CA PRO A 336 2.24 -0.93 7.92
C PRO A 336 0.88 -1.54 8.22
N SER A 337 0.75 -2.21 9.38
CA SER A 337 -0.48 -2.90 9.74
C SER A 337 -1.65 -1.98 10.12
N GLY A 338 -1.39 -0.68 10.36
CA GLY A 338 -2.37 0.24 10.94
C GLY A 338 -2.85 -0.13 12.35
N SER A 339 -2.21 -1.11 13.01
CA SER A 339 -2.62 -1.59 14.33
C SER A 339 -2.38 -0.53 15.44
N PRO A 340 -3.12 -0.60 16.57
CA PRO A 340 -2.97 0.36 17.66
C PRO A 340 -1.54 0.47 18.23
N TYR A 341 -1.25 1.58 18.92
CA TYR A 341 0.01 1.76 19.64
C TYR A 341 0.25 0.64 20.66
N GLY A 342 1.48 0.13 20.74
CA GLY A 342 1.85 -0.99 21.62
C GLY A 342 1.50 -2.39 21.09
N VAL A 343 0.73 -2.50 20.00
CA VAL A 343 0.50 -3.77 19.29
C VAL A 343 1.50 -3.87 18.14
N ASN A 344 2.28 -4.94 18.03
CA ASN A 344 3.24 -5.07 16.93
C ASN A 344 3.00 -6.39 16.19
N THR A 345 2.60 -6.30 14.93
CA THR A 345 2.29 -7.46 14.08
C THR A 345 3.58 -8.06 13.50
N ALA A 346 3.48 -9.22 12.84
CA ALA A 346 4.62 -9.81 12.14
C ALA A 346 5.10 -8.93 10.98
N GLU A 347 4.16 -8.36 10.23
CA GLU A 347 4.43 -7.42 9.13
C GLU A 347 5.19 -6.17 9.62
N ASP A 348 4.75 -5.57 10.73
CA ASP A 348 5.43 -4.40 11.29
C ASP A 348 6.89 -4.71 11.65
N ARG A 349 7.15 -5.89 12.27
CA ARG A 349 8.51 -6.31 12.63
C ARG A 349 9.39 -6.55 11.43
N GLU A 350 8.86 -7.20 10.41
CA GLU A 350 9.60 -7.51 9.18
C GLU A 350 10.04 -6.23 8.47
N ILE A 351 9.12 -5.29 8.30
CA ILE A 351 9.39 -4.00 7.65
C ILE A 351 10.36 -3.15 8.49
N ALA A 352 10.17 -3.08 9.81
CA ALA A 352 11.06 -2.30 10.67
C ALA A 352 12.50 -2.85 10.67
N ARG A 353 12.66 -4.19 10.69
CA ARG A 353 13.98 -4.85 10.62
C ARG A 353 14.65 -4.72 9.26
N ALA A 354 13.87 -4.62 8.19
CA ALA A 354 14.40 -4.32 6.86
C ALA A 354 14.90 -2.87 6.75
N GLY A 355 14.47 -1.99 7.67
CA GLY A 355 14.75 -0.56 7.68
C GLY A 355 13.71 0.22 6.86
N ILE A 356 13.33 1.38 7.36
CA ILE A 356 12.31 2.23 6.72
C ILE A 356 13.00 3.24 5.82
N SER A 357 12.68 3.20 4.53
CA SER A 357 13.27 4.07 3.51
C SER A 357 12.48 5.35 3.32
N TYR A 358 13.15 6.49 3.53
CA TYR A 358 12.61 7.83 3.33
C TYR A 358 13.27 8.47 2.10
N THR A 359 12.49 8.65 1.03
CA THR A 359 12.98 9.13 -0.28
C THR A 359 12.98 10.65 -0.32
N PHE A 360 14.08 11.23 -0.83
CA PHE A 360 14.19 12.67 -1.08
C PHE A 360 13.67 13.02 -2.47
N GLU A 361 13.21 14.26 -2.63
CA GLU A 361 12.84 14.76 -3.95
C GLU A 361 14.08 14.91 -4.85
N PRO A 362 13.93 14.76 -6.18
CA PRO A 362 15.05 14.86 -7.11
C PRO A 362 15.43 16.33 -7.28
N GLY A 363 16.66 16.58 -7.72
CA GLY A 363 17.17 17.95 -7.90
C GLY A 363 17.62 18.62 -6.60
N MET A 364 17.65 17.90 -5.48
CA MET A 364 18.27 18.39 -4.24
C MET A 364 19.77 18.67 -4.46
N PRO A 365 20.32 19.71 -3.80
CA PRO A 365 21.75 20.01 -3.91
C PRO A 365 22.60 18.90 -3.31
N LYS A 366 23.89 18.90 -3.64
CA LYS A 366 24.84 18.01 -2.99
C LYS A 366 25.02 18.44 -1.53
N VAL A 367 25.05 17.47 -0.63
CA VAL A 367 25.24 17.68 0.81
C VAL A 367 26.27 16.69 1.36
N LYS A 368 26.91 17.06 2.47
CA LYS A 368 27.91 16.24 3.18
C LYS A 368 27.54 16.05 4.65
N TYR A 369 26.74 16.95 5.21
CA TYR A 369 26.27 16.90 6.59
C TYR A 369 24.77 16.68 6.60
N LEU A 370 24.31 15.82 7.50
CA LEU A 370 22.90 15.55 7.71
C LEU A 370 22.48 15.90 9.13
N ARG A 371 21.26 16.41 9.24
CA ARG A 371 20.53 16.61 10.50
C ARG A 371 19.28 15.78 10.49
N ILE A 372 19.10 14.97 11.53
CA ILE A 372 17.83 14.29 11.81
C ILE A 372 17.15 15.07 12.92
N LYS A 373 16.00 15.68 12.61
CA LYS A 373 15.23 16.48 13.56
C LYS A 373 13.90 15.81 13.85
N SER A 374 13.75 15.34 15.07
CA SER A 374 12.50 14.76 15.57
C SER A 374 11.57 15.86 16.06
N ASN A 375 10.38 15.94 15.47
CA ASN A 375 9.29 16.78 15.97
C ASN A 375 8.34 15.98 16.85
N LYS A 376 8.21 14.67 16.59
CA LYS A 376 7.38 13.75 17.36
C LYS A 376 7.89 12.33 17.23
N ASN A 377 7.87 11.57 18.33
CA ASN A 377 8.06 10.13 18.34
C ASN A 377 6.73 9.38 18.57
N TRP A 378 6.76 8.06 18.51
CA TRP A 378 5.56 7.24 18.66
C TRP A 378 4.90 7.33 20.05
N GLN A 379 5.64 7.76 21.10
CA GLN A 379 5.06 8.03 22.43
C GLN A 379 4.45 9.43 22.58
N GLY A 380 4.58 10.29 21.57
CA GLY A 380 4.09 11.67 21.61
C GLY A 380 5.03 12.67 22.30
N THR A 381 6.31 12.33 22.47
CA THR A 381 7.38 13.26 22.88
C THR A 381 8.32 13.52 21.69
N THR A 382 9.57 13.93 21.89
CA THR A 382 10.49 14.30 20.79
C THR A 382 11.82 13.56 20.77
N TYR A 383 12.18 12.82 21.82
CA TYR A 383 13.43 12.04 21.81
C TYR A 383 13.36 10.95 20.77
N PHE A 384 14.52 10.48 20.30
CA PHE A 384 14.54 9.38 19.36
C PHE A 384 15.66 8.38 19.61
N ALA A 385 15.40 7.15 19.20
CA ALA A 385 16.31 6.03 19.30
C ALA A 385 16.45 5.35 17.93
N ILE A 386 17.63 5.45 17.34
CA ILE A 386 17.95 4.91 16.01
C ILE A 386 19.08 3.90 16.16
N ALA A 387 18.84 2.69 15.68
CA ALA A 387 19.84 1.64 15.66
C ALA A 387 20.83 1.83 14.52
N GLU A 388 20.36 2.14 13.32
CA GLU A 388 21.25 2.33 12.16
C GLU A 388 20.66 3.29 11.13
N VAL A 389 21.53 3.97 10.39
CA VAL A 389 21.17 4.73 9.18
C VAL A 389 21.99 4.23 8.00
N ARG A 390 21.34 4.17 6.84
CA ARG A 390 22.02 3.99 5.55
C ARG A 390 21.62 5.11 4.62
N VAL A 391 22.60 5.79 4.04
CA VAL A 391 22.38 6.93 3.16
C VAL A 391 22.69 6.49 1.74
N PHE A 392 21.82 6.85 0.79
CA PHE A 392 21.98 6.51 -0.62
C PHE A 392 21.95 7.76 -1.48
N GLY A 393 22.65 7.72 -2.62
CA GLY A 393 22.67 8.82 -3.58
C GLY A 393 23.74 8.65 -4.65
N ASP A 394 24.06 9.76 -5.30
CA ASP A 394 25.17 9.88 -6.25
C ASP A 394 26.35 10.66 -5.64
N PRO A 395 27.44 9.97 -5.29
CA PRO A 395 28.64 10.59 -4.75
C PRO A 395 29.69 10.97 -5.82
N ARG A 396 29.36 10.92 -7.11
CA ARG A 396 30.30 11.21 -8.21
C ARG A 396 30.49 12.70 -8.44
#